data_AF-A0A6N6PUE0-F1
#
_entry.id   AF-A0A6N6PUE0-F1
#
_cell.length_a   1.000
_cell.length_b   1.000
_cell.length_c   1.000
_cell.angle_alpha   90.00
_cell.angle_beta   90.00
_cell.angle_gamma   90.00
#
_symmetry.space_group_name_H-M   'P 1'
#
loop_
_entity.id
_entity.type
_entity.pdbx_description
1 polymer ?
#
loop_
_entity_poly.entity_id
_entity_poly.type
_entity_poly.pdbx_seq_one_letter_code
_entity_poly.pdbx_strand_id
1 'polypeptide(L)' 'MHEGYCVKCKAKKPIAEAVEEVMKNGRKAVKGKCPTCGAVMFKILGGKAVSPTAATAAEPSAPQAPTA' A
#
# COMPACT_ATOMS: atom_id res chain seq x y z
N MET A 1 8.98 2.97 -1.30
CA MET A 1 8.36 1.62 -1.20
C MET A 1 8.04 1.33 0.25
N HIS A 2 6.79 0.98 0.58
CA HIS A 2 6.46 0.55 1.94
C HIS A 2 6.95 -0.88 2.16
N GLU A 3 7.94 -1.08 3.03
CA GLU A 3 8.44 -2.42 3.38
C GLU A 3 7.68 -2.99 4.58
N GLY A 4 7.10 -4.17 4.45
CA GLY A 4 6.35 -4.88 5.49
C GLY A 4 7.05 -6.16 5.92
N TYR A 5 6.88 -6.54 7.18
CA TYR A 5 7.35 -7.84 7.65
C TYR A 5 6.32 -8.92 7.33
N CYS A 6 6.74 -9.94 6.57
CA CYS A 6 5.89 -11.08 6.29
C CYS A 6 6.05 -12.15 7.34
N VAL A 7 5.00 -12.44 8.09
CA VAL A 7 5.02 -13.53 9.07
C VAL A 7 5.15 -14.90 8.42
N LYS A 8 4.66 -15.06 7.19
CA LYS A 8 4.80 -16.29 6.40
C LYS A 8 6.21 -16.46 5.83
N CYS A 9 6.80 -15.40 5.29
CA CYS A 9 8.16 -15.47 4.77
C CYS A 9 9.24 -15.22 5.83
N LYS A 10 8.86 -14.83 7.06
CA LYS A 10 9.74 -14.39 8.15
C LYS A 10 10.83 -13.40 7.72
N ALA A 11 10.49 -12.53 6.76
CA ALA A 11 11.41 -11.61 6.13
C ALA A 11 10.74 -10.25 5.90
N LYS A 12 11.57 -9.20 5.86
CA LYS A 12 11.13 -7.87 5.41
C LYS A 12 11.03 -7.89 3.89
N LYS A 13 9.88 -7.50 3.36
CA LYS A 13 9.58 -7.50 1.93
C LYS A 13 8.81 -6.23 1.54
N PRO A 14 8.88 -5.79 0.29
CA PRO A 14 8.00 -4.73 -0.18
C PRO A 14 6.53 -5.17 -0.07
N ILE A 15 5.66 -4.26 0.35
CA ILE A 15 4.21 -4.46 0.35
C ILE A 15 3.69 -4.19 -1.06
N ALA A 16 3.13 -5.20 -1.71
CA ALA A 16 2.40 -5.07 -2.95
C ALA A 16 0.99 -4.53 -2.68
N GLU A 17 0.43 -3.76 -3.62
CA GLU A 17 -0.90 -3.12 -3.44
C GLU A 17 -1.01 -2.35 -2.11
N ALA A 18 0.02 -1.57 -1.80
CA ALA A 18 0.06 -0.75 -0.59
C ALA A 18 -0.98 0.39 -0.67
N VAL A 19 -2.09 0.22 0.04
CA VAL A 19 -3.19 1.19 0.18
C VAL A 19 -3.12 1.84 1.55
N GLU A 20 -3.00 3.16 1.59
CA GLU A 20 -3.06 3.93 2.83
C GLU A 20 -4.51 4.04 3.32
N GLU A 21 -4.77 3.55 4.52
CA GLU A 21 -6.07 3.64 5.19
C GLU A 21 -5.89 4.21 6.59
N VAL A 22 -6.77 5.15 6.96
CA VAL A 22 -6.80 5.70 8.31
C VAL A 22 -7.70 4.81 9.16
N MET A 23 -7.13 4.14 10.16
CA MET A 23 -7.92 3.33 11.08
C MET A 23 -8.86 4.22 11.90
N LYS A 24 -9.96 3.64 12.40
CA LYS A 24 -10.94 4.31 13.28
C LYS A 24 -10.32 4.99 14.52
N ASN A 25 -9.11 4.59 14.91
CA ASN A 25 -8.35 5.16 16.01
C ASN A 25 -7.46 6.37 15.60
N GLY A 26 -7.64 6.93 14.41
CA GLY A 26 -6.91 8.10 13.91
C GLY A 26 -5.46 7.83 13.50
N ARG A 27 -5.04 6.56 13.42
CA ARG A 27 -3.68 6.16 13.03
C ARG A 27 -3.65 5.80 11.54
N LYS A 28 -2.64 6.30 10.82
CA LYS A 28 -2.38 5.90 9.43
C LYS A 28 -1.80 4.49 9.39
N ALA A 29 -2.39 3.64 8.57
CA ALA A 29 -1.90 2.32 8.27
C ALA A 29 -1.84 2.13 6.76
N VAL A 30 -0.92 1.28 6.32
CA VAL A 30 -0.83 0.82 4.94
C VAL A 30 -1.28 -0.63 4.95
N LYS A 31 -2.37 -0.93 4.26
CA LYS A 31 -2.84 -2.28 3.98
C LYS A 31 -2.27 -2.69 2.63
N GLY A 32 -1.71 -3.90 2.54
CA GLY A 32 -1.37 -4.47 1.25
C GLY A 32 -1.12 -5.96 1.37
N LYS A 33 -0.33 -6.52 0.44
CA LYS A 33 -0.09 -7.95 0.33
C LYS A 33 1.38 -8.27 0.16
N CYS A 34 1.78 -9.45 0.61
CA CYS A 34 3.10 -9.99 0.35
C CYS A 34 3.19 -10.40 -1.13
N PRO A 35 4.13 -9.85 -1.93
CA PRO A 35 4.28 -10.22 -3.35
C PRO A 35 4.73 -11.68 -3.55
N THR A 36 5.25 -12.33 -2.50
CA THR A 36 5.77 -13.70 -2.59
C THR A 36 4.77 -14.75 -2.18
N CYS A 37 3.95 -14.50 -1.16
CA CYS A 37 3.05 -15.50 -0.60
C CYS A 37 1.58 -15.05 -0.58
N GLY A 38 1.27 -13.85 -1.08
CA GLY A 38 -0.08 -13.28 -1.14
C GLY A 38 -0.71 -12.96 0.22
N ALA A 39 0.02 -13.13 1.32
CA ALA A 39 -0.53 -12.88 2.66
C ALA A 39 -0.83 -11.39 2.84
N VAL A 40 -1.99 -11.08 3.43
CA VAL A 40 -2.35 -9.70 3.76
C VAL A 40 -1.39 -9.17 4.82
N MET A 41 -0.82 -8.01 4.55
CA MET A 41 0.15 -7.32 5.41
C MET A 41 -0.39 -5.94 5.78
N PHE A 42 -0.15 -5.54 7.02
CA PHE A 42 -0.48 -4.19 7.48
C PHE A 42 0.77 -3.54 8.04
N LYS A 43 1.07 -2.32 7.62
CA LYS A 43 2.16 -1.51 8.16
C LYS A 43 1.58 -0.24 8.76
N ILE A 44 1.66 -0.14 10.08
CA ILE A 44 1.23 1.06 10.79
C ILE A 44 2.30 2.13 10.58
N LEU A 45 1.96 3.21 9.89
CA LEU A 45 2.79 4.41 9.78
C LEU A 45 2.55 5.22 11.04
N GLY A 46 3.16 4.78 12.15
CA GLY A 46 3.08 5.46 13.44
C GLY A 46 3.73 6.83 13.36
N GLY A 47 2.91 7.87 13.23
CA GLY A 47 3.31 9.26 13.27
C GLY A 47 2.14 10.10 13.77
N LYS A 48 2.43 11.03 14.70
CA LYS A 48 1.54 12.05 15.28
C LYS A 48 0.49 12.49 14.26
N ALA A 49 -0.77 12.60 14.66
CA ALA A 49 -1.88 13.04 13.82
C ALA A 49 -1.46 14.13 12.80
N VAL A 50 -1.28 13.75 11.54
CA VAL A 50 -1.14 14.70 10.44
C VAL A 50 -2.09 14.29 9.33
N SER A 51 -2.89 15.27 8.94
CA SER A 51 -3.97 15.27 7.97
C SER A 51 -3.70 14.43 6.70
N PRO A 52 -4.76 13.92 6.04
CA PRO A 52 -4.64 13.24 4.77
C PRO A 52 -4.28 14.28 3.70
N THR A 53 -3.04 14.26 3.20
CA THR A 53 -2.70 14.85 1.91
C THR A 53 -1.96 13.82 1.09
N ALA A 54 -2.25 13.83 -0.20
CA ALA A 54 -1.78 12.95 -1.26
C ALA A 54 -2.54 11.62 -1.43
N ALA A 55 -3.84 11.74 -1.68
CA ALA A 55 -4.37 11.08 -2.87
C ALA A 55 -3.71 11.72 -4.09
N THR A 56 -2.88 10.96 -4.80
CA THR A 56 -2.74 11.04 -6.27
C THR A 56 -2.39 9.62 -6.71
N ALA A 57 -3.39 8.87 -7.20
CA ALA A 57 -3.66 8.77 -8.64
C ALA A 57 -2.37 8.32 -9.35
N ALA A 58 -2.22 7.02 -9.60
CA ALA A 58 -2.77 6.41 -10.80
C ALA A 58 -2.15 7.05 -12.05
N GLU A 59 -1.06 6.46 -12.52
CA GLU A 59 -0.88 6.31 -13.96
C GLU A 59 -0.37 4.89 -14.25
N PRO A 60 -1.28 3.91 -14.33
CA PRO A 60 -1.13 2.82 -15.26
C PRO A 60 -2.18 2.98 -16.37
N SER A 61 -1.73 2.77 -17.61
CA SER A 61 -2.52 2.44 -18.81
C SER A 61 -2.81 3.59 -19.76
N ALA A 62 -2.02 3.58 -20.83
CA ALA A 62 -2.28 4.06 -22.18
C ALA A 62 -3.76 4.17 -22.61
N PRO A 63 -4.11 5.20 -23.39
CA PRO A 63 -5.16 5.13 -24.40
C PRO A 63 -4.51 4.83 -25.77
N GLN A 64 -4.65 3.60 -26.28
CA GLN A 64 -5.58 3.22 -27.36
C GLN A 64 -5.26 3.79 -28.75
N ALA A 65 -4.91 2.89 -29.66
CA ALA A 65 -4.97 3.10 -31.09
C ALA A 65 -6.40 3.41 -31.56
N PRO A 66 -6.62 4.39 -32.44
CA PRO A 66 -7.78 4.42 -33.30
C PRO A 66 -7.45 3.78 -34.65
N THR A 67 -8.19 2.72 -34.95
CA THR A 67 -8.50 2.25 -36.30
C THR A 67 -8.84 3.39 -37.27
N ALA A 68 -8.21 3.37 -38.44
CA ALA A 68 -8.72 3.90 -39.70
C ALA A 68 -8.18 3.03 -40.84
#